data_AF-A0A0B2S758-F1
#
_entry.id   AF-A0A0B2S758-F1
#
_cell.length_a   1.000
_cell.length_b   1.000
_cell.length_c   1.000
_cell.angle_alpha   90.00
_cell.angle_beta   90.00
_cell.angle_gamma   90.00
#
_symmetry.space_group_name_H-M   'P 1'
#
loop_
_entity.id
_entity.type
_entity.pdbx_description
1 polymer ?
#
loop_
_entity_poly.entity_id
_entity_poly.type
_entity_poly.pdbx_seq_one_letter_code
_entity_poly.pdbx_strand_id
1 'polypeptide(L)'
;MEGTDYVTLVQFSKRKILNKELNAVVDQSFWLGVDTNTVEMITAVAELAFQCGQCPKELRPSMKQVLDTLEGIRKGTWGFNQIT
;
A
#
# COMPACT_ATOMS: atom_id res chain seq x y z
N MET A 1 -35.24 -4.33 -4.97
CA MET A 1 -34.58 -3.62 -3.85
C MET A 1 -33.13 -4.09 -3.88
N GLU A 2 -32.30 -3.31 -4.54
CA GLU A 2 -30.89 -3.62 -4.78
C GLU A 2 -30.16 -3.57 -3.42
N GLY A 3 -29.59 -4.70 -3.02
CA GLY A 3 -29.00 -4.89 -1.70
C GLY A 3 -27.86 -3.90 -1.48
N THR A 4 -27.72 -3.42 -0.26
CA THR A 4 -26.56 -2.62 0.15
C THR A 4 -25.30 -3.46 -0.04
N ASP A 5 -24.58 -3.24 -1.14
CA ASP A 5 -23.27 -3.83 -1.41
C ASP A 5 -22.31 -3.34 -0.33
N TYR A 6 -22.07 -4.17 0.68
CA TYR A 6 -21.21 -3.80 1.80
C TYR A 6 -19.76 -3.82 1.32
N VAL A 7 -19.24 -2.65 0.98
CA VAL A 7 -17.83 -2.52 0.59
C VAL A 7 -16.98 -2.55 1.85
N THR A 8 -16.09 -3.55 1.94
CA THR A 8 -15.08 -3.58 3.00
C THR A 8 -14.02 -2.50 2.77
N LEU A 9 -13.40 -2.00 3.84
CA LEU A 9 -12.27 -1.06 3.74
C LEU A 9 -11.16 -1.62 2.86
N VAL A 10 -10.85 -2.92 2.99
CA VAL A 10 -9.86 -3.60 2.16
C VAL A 10 -10.23 -3.53 0.67
N GLN A 11 -11.47 -3.82 0.29
CA GLN A 11 -11.91 -3.72 -1.11
C GLN A 11 -11.90 -2.28 -1.63
N PHE A 12 -12.26 -1.31 -0.80
CA PHE A 12 -12.16 0.11 -1.16
C PHE A 12 -10.70 0.50 -1.42
N SER A 13 -9.81 0.24 -0.46
CA SER A 13 -8.39 0.58 -0.56
C SER A 13 -7.72 -0.12 -1.75
N LYS A 14 -7.99 -1.40 -1.98
CA LYS A 14 -7.41 -2.14 -3.11
C LYS A 14 -7.81 -1.53 -4.46
N ARG A 15 -9.08 -1.14 -4.63
CA ARG A 15 -9.55 -0.48 -5.87
C ARG A 15 -8.85 0.86 -6.08
N LYS A 16 -8.76 1.69 -5.04
CA LYS A 16 -8.09 2.99 -5.12
C LYS A 16 -6.59 2.87 -5.41
N ILE A 17 -5.89 1.94 -4.76
CA ILE A 17 -4.47 1.66 -5.02
C ILE A 17 -4.25 1.21 -6.46
N LEU A 18 -5.03 0.25 -6.97
CA LEU A 18 -4.91 -0.24 -8.35
C LEU A 18 -5.19 0.84 -9.41
N ASN A 19 -6.10 1.77 -9.11
CA ASN A 19 -6.41 2.90 -9.98
C ASN A 19 -5.41 4.07 -9.85
N LYS A 20 -4.34 3.94 -9.04
CA LYS A 20 -3.38 5.01 -8.74
C LYS A 20 -4.01 6.24 -8.07
N GLU A 21 -5.11 6.03 -7.34
CA GLU A 21 -5.85 7.06 -6.59
C GLU A 21 -5.40 7.09 -5.11
N LEU A 22 -4.09 7.14 -4.86
CA LEU A 22 -3.53 7.07 -3.50
C LEU A 22 -4.01 8.22 -2.60
N ASN A 23 -4.29 9.38 -3.17
CA ASN A 23 -4.86 10.53 -2.47
C ASN A 23 -6.23 10.26 -1.81
N ALA A 24 -6.97 9.24 -2.26
CA ALA A 24 -8.25 8.85 -1.67
C ALA A 24 -8.11 7.92 -0.45
N VAL A 25 -6.90 7.40 -0.20
CA VAL A 25 -6.61 6.43 0.88
C VAL A 25 -5.51 6.91 1.83
N VAL A 26 -4.66 7.82 1.40
CA VAL A 26 -3.58 8.42 2.20
C VAL A 26 -4.07 9.73 2.81
N ASP A 27 -3.76 9.92 4.09
CA ASP A 27 -4.11 11.15 4.80
C ASP A 27 -3.49 12.39 4.11
N GLN A 28 -4.28 13.45 3.98
CA GLN A 28 -3.87 14.65 3.24
C GLN A 28 -2.70 15.40 3.88
N SER A 29 -2.45 15.21 5.18
CA SER A 29 -1.29 15.80 5.86
C SER A 29 0.04 15.33 5.27
N PHE A 30 0.10 14.14 4.66
CA PHE A 30 1.28 13.65 3.95
C PHE A 30 1.53 14.37 2.62
N TRP A 31 0.56 15.13 2.11
CA TRP A 31 0.69 15.87 0.85
C TRP A 31 1.22 17.30 1.01
N LEU A 32 1.38 17.77 2.25
CA LEU A 32 1.96 19.08 2.55
C LEU A 32 3.49 18.99 2.52
N GLY A 33 4.14 19.69 1.59
CA GLY A 33 5.60 19.70 1.48
C GLY A 33 6.21 18.45 0.83
N VAL A 34 5.41 17.75 0.01
CA VAL A 34 5.80 16.53 -0.71
C VAL A 34 7.08 16.71 -1.53
N ASP A 35 8.08 15.89 -1.21
CA ASP A 35 9.16 15.56 -2.11
C ASP A 35 8.90 14.21 -2.80
N THR A 36 9.63 13.95 -3.88
CA THR A 36 9.49 12.71 -4.65
C THR A 36 9.75 11.46 -3.81
N ASN A 37 10.64 11.54 -2.82
CA ASN A 37 10.96 10.43 -1.91
C ASN A 37 9.76 10.06 -1.03
N THR A 38 9.06 11.06 -0.49
CA THR A 38 7.86 10.87 0.32
C THR A 38 6.76 10.17 -0.49
N VAL A 39 6.57 10.54 -1.75
CA VAL A 39 5.62 9.87 -2.66
C VAL A 39 6.02 8.43 -2.94
N GLU A 40 7.31 8.16 -3.17
CA GLU A 40 7.83 6.81 -3.37
C GLU A 40 7.63 5.92 -2.14
N MET A 41 7.94 6.43 -0.94
CA MET A 41 7.71 5.72 0.32
C MET A 41 6.22 5.43 0.55
N ILE A 42 5.35 6.42 0.31
CA ILE A 42 3.89 6.24 0.44
C ILE A 42 3.38 5.17 -0.52
N THR A 43 3.84 5.21 -1.77
CA THR A 43 3.48 4.23 -2.80
C THR A 43 3.91 2.83 -2.37
N ALA A 44 5.14 2.69 -1.89
CA ALA A 44 5.68 1.43 -1.38
C ALA A 44 4.87 0.84 -0.22
N VAL A 45 4.49 1.67 0.76
CA VAL A 45 3.65 1.25 1.89
C VAL A 45 2.26 0.83 1.40
N ALA A 46 1.69 1.56 0.44
CA ALA A 46 0.39 1.23 -0.14
C ALA A 46 0.41 -0.12 -0.88
N GLU A 47 1.49 -0.41 -1.62
CA GLU A 47 1.69 -1.71 -2.28
C GLU A 47 1.83 -2.84 -1.26
N LEU A 48 2.57 -2.64 -0.17
CA LEU A 48 2.65 -3.63 0.90
C LEU A 48 1.28 -3.85 1.56
N ALA A 49 0.53 -2.78 1.84
CA ALA A 49 -0.82 -2.87 2.40
C ALA A 49 -1.77 -3.64 1.47
N PHE A 50 -1.66 -3.44 0.15
CA PHE A 50 -2.40 -4.21 -0.85
C PHE A 50 -2.10 -5.72 -0.76
N GLN A 51 -0.84 -6.09 -0.55
CA GLN A 51 -0.41 -7.49 -0.35
C GLN A 51 -0.96 -8.07 0.97
N CYS A 52 -0.90 -7.31 2.07
CA CYS A 52 -1.44 -7.72 3.37
C CYS A 52 -2.96 -7.99 3.32
N GLY A 53 -3.70 -7.22 2.52
CA GLY A 53 -5.14 -7.36 2.29
C GLY A 53 -5.53 -8.39 1.22
N GLN A 54 -4.61 -9.25 0.76
CA GLN A 54 -4.93 -10.23 -0.28
C GLN A 54 -5.86 -11.35 0.20
N CYS A 55 -6.65 -11.87 -0.73
CA CYS A 55 -7.41 -13.10 -0.57
C CYS A 55 -7.14 -13.96 -1.81
N PRO A 56 -6.84 -15.26 -1.64
CA PRO A 56 -6.88 -16.02 -0.40
C PRO A 56 -5.67 -15.75 0.53
N LYS A 57 -5.68 -16.28 1.76
CA LYS A 57 -4.74 -15.91 2.85
C LYS A 57 -3.28 -16.23 2.50
N GLU A 58 -3.06 -17.21 1.64
CA GLU A 58 -1.77 -17.74 1.20
C GLU A 58 -1.01 -16.72 0.34
N LEU A 59 -1.71 -15.75 -0.26
CA LEU A 59 -1.11 -14.64 -0.99
C LEU A 59 -0.63 -13.51 -0.09
N ARG A 60 -0.95 -13.54 1.20
CA ARG A 60 -0.52 -12.51 2.15
C ARG A 60 0.93 -12.76 2.56
N PRO A 61 1.75 -11.70 2.70
CA PRO A 61 3.06 -11.85 3.30
C PRO A 61 2.92 -12.26 4.78
N SER A 62 3.92 -12.99 5.28
CA SER A 62 4.06 -13.23 6.71
C SER A 62 4.38 -11.92 7.44
N MET A 63 4.04 -11.81 8.73
CA MET A 63 4.37 -10.60 9.51
C MET A 63 5.88 -10.31 9.57
N LYS A 64 6.73 -11.33 9.47
CA LYS A 64 8.18 -11.15 9.33
C LYS A 64 8.52 -10.44 8.02
N GLN A 65 8.00 -10.91 6.89
CA GLN A 65 8.20 -10.27 5.59
C GLN A 65 7.65 -8.84 5.57
N VAL A 66 6.52 -8.58 6.23
CA VAL A 66 5.97 -7.22 6.39
C VAL A 66 6.94 -6.32 7.14
N LEU A 67 7.49 -6.78 8.26
CA LEU A 67 8.46 -6.01 9.04
C LEU A 67 9.74 -5.74 8.25
N ASP A 68 10.32 -6.77 7.62
CA ASP A 68 11.54 -6.65 6.82
C ASP A 68 11.35 -5.66 5.66
N THR A 69 10.17 -5.70 5.03
CA THR A 69 9.77 -4.76 3.97
C THR A 69 9.67 -3.33 4.49
N LEU A 70 8.95 -3.10 5.59
CA LEU A 70 8.79 -1.76 6.18
C LEU A 70 10.14 -1.17 6.61
N GLU A 71 11.05 -1.99 7.15
CA GLU A 71 12.43 -1.59 7.45
C GLU A 71 13.20 -1.18 6.18
N GLY A 72 13.01 -1.91 5.07
CA GLY A 72 13.57 -1.55 3.77
C GLY A 72 13.03 -0.21 3.24
N ILE A 73 11.72 0.01 3.36
CA ILE A 73 11.06 1.27 2.96
C ILE A 73 11.62 2.44 3.78
N ARG A 74 11.69 2.27 5.10
CA ARG A 74 12.23 3.29 6.02
C ARG A 74 13.67 3.68 5.70
N LYS A 75 14.48 2.73 5.23
CA LYS A 75 15.88 2.96 4.85
C LYS A 75 16.06 3.52 3.44
N GLY A 76 14.99 3.67 2.67
CA GLY A 76 15.07 4.02 1.25
C GLY A 76 15.71 2.94 0.38
N THR A 77 15.81 1.70 0.89
CA THR A 77 16.33 0.55 0.14
C THR A 77 15.22 -0.25 -0.53
N TRP A 78 13.98 0.21 -0.40
CA TRP A 78 12.82 -0.33 -1.10
C TRP A 78 12.71 0.29 -2.49
N GLY A 79 13.29 -0.39 -3.47
CA GLY A 79 13.29 0.00 -4.87
C GLY A 79 13.88 -1.13 -5.69
N PHE A 80 13.54 -1.20 -6.97
CA PHE A 80 13.83 -2.26 -7.95
C PHE A 80 15.32 -2.69 -8.12
N ASN A 81 16.24 -2.16 -7.31
CA ASN A 81 17.66 -2.54 -7.20
C ASN A 81 17.90 -3.84 -6.42
N GLN A 82 16.92 -4.75 -6.39
CA GLN A 82 17.15 -6.15 -6.01
C GLN A 82 17.13 -7.08 -7.24
N ILE A 83 17.02 -6.51 -8.45
CA ILE A 83 17.15 -7.22 -9.72
C ILE A 83 18.14 -6.43 -10.58
N THR A 84 19.43 -6.68 -10.38
CA THR A 84 20.47 -6.45 -11.39
C THR A 84 21.40 -7.66 -11.35
#